data_AF-A0AAT9FM81-F1
#
_entry.id   AF-A0AAT9FM81-F1
#
_cell.length_a   1.000
_cell.length_b   1.000
_cell.length_c   1.000
_cell.angle_alpha   90.00
_cell.angle_beta   90.00
_cell.angle_gamma   90.00
#
_symmetry.space_group_name_H-M   'P 1'
#
loop_
_entity.id
_entity.type
_entity.pdbx_description
1 polymer ?
#
loop_
_entity_poly.entity_id
_entity_poly.type
_entity_poly.pdbx_seq_one_letter_code
_entity_poly.pdbx_strand_id
1 'polypeptide(L)'
;MKHILLTSTLLAGSFVSAQAAAVVLDDWALSQGAATLTNANTDSPTVGDGTADNADATGVYANFGAAVTLANVGDKLTFSGTVDLVGITANNGGGFRFAIFNGPHDAATSYFVFAGTTSGPSRLYERTTAGTFVSNSGIASFQSSAANAGSVDSGVYTFAISLERTAGGVQVDTLMNQGATEYATISYEDTTPLTTFSGVGFLGTGNLNADQMAFSGVTVDFSPVPEPSSTSLLGLGGLALILRRRR
;
A
#
# COMPACT_ATOMS: atom_id res chain seq x y z
N MET A 1 28.87 42.84 44.57
CA MET A 1 28.05 42.37 43.43
C MET A 1 28.06 40.85 43.42
N LYS A 2 26.92 40.19 43.61
CA LYS A 2 26.80 38.72 43.59
C LYS A 2 26.38 38.29 42.19
N HIS A 3 27.26 37.57 41.49
CA HIS A 3 26.94 36.97 40.20
C HIS A 3 26.10 35.71 40.40
N ILE A 4 24.86 35.73 39.92
CA ILE A 4 23.98 34.55 39.84
C ILE A 4 24.25 33.91 38.48
N LEU A 5 24.90 32.75 38.48
CA LEU A 5 25.16 31.95 37.29
C LEU A 5 23.94 31.05 37.03
N LEU A 6 23.08 31.39 36.06
CA LEU A 6 22.00 30.49 35.61
C LEU A 6 22.60 29.44 34.67
N THR A 7 22.67 28.20 35.14
CA THR A 7 23.02 27.03 34.32
C THR A 7 21.73 26.52 33.67
N SER A 8 21.48 26.89 32.41
CA SER A 8 20.38 26.31 31.63
C SER A 8 20.75 24.89 31.22
N THR A 9 20.20 23.90 31.92
CA THR A 9 20.31 22.49 31.52
C THR A 9 19.35 22.24 30.38
N LEU A 10 19.87 22.09 29.16
CA LEU A 10 19.06 21.67 28.00
C LEU A 10 18.70 20.19 28.19
N LEU A 11 17.44 19.90 28.50
CA LEU A 11 16.96 18.52 28.60
C LEU A 11 16.73 18.00 27.18
N ALA A 12 17.70 17.24 26.66
CA ALA A 12 17.55 16.54 25.38
C ALA A 12 16.52 15.42 25.57
N GLY A 13 15.29 15.65 25.11
CA GLY A 13 14.27 14.61 25.06
C GLY A 13 14.67 13.57 24.00
N SER A 14 14.97 12.35 24.44
CA SER A 14 15.15 11.21 23.54
C SER A 14 13.79 10.84 22.96
N PHE A 15 13.56 11.15 21.68
CA PHE A 15 12.42 10.64 20.93
C PHE A 15 12.66 9.16 20.62
N VAL A 16 11.84 8.29 21.18
CA VAL A 16 11.81 6.88 20.77
C VAL A 16 11.08 6.83 19.43
N SER A 17 11.80 6.54 18.35
CA SER A 17 11.19 6.27 17.06
C SER A 17 10.30 5.03 17.18
N ALA A 18 9.02 5.12 16.80
CA ALA A 18 8.19 3.94 16.63
C ALA A 18 8.86 3.01 15.61
N GLN A 19 8.95 1.73 15.97
CA GLN A 19 9.39 0.70 15.04
C GLN A 19 8.21 0.34 14.13
N ALA A 20 8.44 0.29 12.82
CA ALA A 20 7.46 -0.21 11.88
C ALA A 20 7.10 -1.67 12.23
N ALA A 21 5.82 -1.98 12.26
CA ALA A 21 5.32 -3.34 12.44
C ALA A 21 4.97 -3.92 11.08
N ALA A 22 5.60 -5.03 10.73
CA ALA A 22 5.22 -5.82 9.56
C ALA A 22 3.83 -6.42 9.79
N VAL A 23 2.94 -6.21 8.84
CA VAL A 23 1.63 -6.86 8.77
C VAL A 23 1.80 -8.20 8.08
N VAL A 24 1.35 -9.26 8.74
CA VAL A 24 1.42 -10.62 8.17
C VAL A 24 0.49 -10.70 6.96
N LEU A 25 1.06 -11.15 5.85
CA LEU A 25 0.36 -11.56 4.64
C LEU A 25 0.57 -13.07 4.46
N ASP A 26 -0.44 -13.84 4.80
CA ASP A 26 -0.52 -15.26 4.53
C ASP A 26 -1.91 -15.60 3.96
N ASP A 27 -2.11 -16.88 3.63
CA ASP A 27 -3.38 -17.42 3.13
C ASP A 27 -3.96 -16.69 1.90
N TRP A 28 -3.10 -16.47 0.89
CA TRP A 28 -3.51 -15.97 -0.42
C TRP A 28 -4.62 -16.86 -1.02
N ALA A 29 -5.62 -16.21 -1.60
CA ALA A 29 -6.74 -16.87 -2.25
C ALA A 29 -7.05 -16.25 -3.60
N LEU A 30 -7.60 -17.05 -4.50
CA LEU A 30 -8.11 -16.56 -5.79
C LEU A 30 -9.39 -15.73 -5.55
N SER A 31 -9.44 -14.53 -6.11
CA SER A 31 -10.67 -13.73 -6.18
C SER A 31 -11.47 -13.99 -7.45
N GLN A 32 -10.80 -14.36 -8.54
CA GLN A 32 -11.41 -14.76 -9.80
C GLN A 32 -10.40 -15.55 -10.65
N GLY A 33 -10.88 -16.14 -11.74
CA GLY A 33 -10.06 -16.94 -12.63
C GLY A 33 -9.97 -18.40 -12.17
N ALA A 34 -9.28 -19.21 -12.97
CA ALA A 34 -9.13 -20.65 -12.74
C ALA A 34 -7.66 -21.09 -12.69
N ALA A 35 -6.73 -20.13 -12.60
CA ALA A 35 -5.30 -20.42 -12.51
C ALA A 35 -4.98 -21.26 -11.27
N THR A 36 -3.89 -22.01 -11.33
CA THR A 36 -3.35 -22.64 -10.12
C THR A 36 -2.70 -21.58 -9.24
N LEU A 37 -2.98 -21.60 -7.93
CA LEU A 37 -2.29 -20.79 -6.93
C LEU A 37 -1.39 -21.69 -6.09
N THR A 38 -0.08 -21.46 -6.15
CA THR A 38 0.91 -22.16 -5.32
C THR A 38 1.61 -21.19 -4.37
N ASN A 39 2.23 -21.72 -3.31
CA ASN A 39 2.89 -20.92 -2.26
C ASN A 39 1.93 -19.91 -1.61
N ALA A 40 0.65 -20.28 -1.49
CA ALA A 40 -0.40 -19.40 -1.00
C ALA A 40 -0.20 -18.94 0.46
N ASN A 41 0.63 -19.64 1.24
CA ASN A 41 0.90 -19.33 2.64
C ASN A 41 2.27 -18.65 2.85
N THR A 42 2.79 -17.96 1.83
CA THR A 42 4.05 -17.23 1.90
C THR A 42 3.88 -15.79 1.40
N ASP A 43 4.93 -14.98 1.58
CA ASP A 43 5.07 -13.65 0.97
C ASP A 43 5.38 -13.70 -0.55
N SER A 44 5.39 -14.89 -1.14
CA SER A 44 5.84 -15.15 -2.50
C SER A 44 4.88 -16.11 -3.23
N PRO A 45 3.57 -15.78 -3.31
CA PRO A 45 2.61 -16.62 -4.03
C PRO A 45 2.93 -16.69 -5.51
N THR A 46 2.42 -17.71 -6.20
CA THR A 46 2.54 -17.83 -7.65
C THR A 46 1.17 -18.15 -8.24
N VAL A 47 0.73 -17.31 -9.17
CA VAL A 47 -0.51 -17.47 -9.92
C VAL A 47 -0.15 -17.96 -11.31
N GLY A 48 -0.70 -19.10 -11.72
CA GLY A 48 -0.42 -19.70 -13.01
C GLY A 48 0.69 -20.74 -12.96
N ASP A 49 0.63 -21.69 -13.89
CA ASP A 49 1.57 -22.82 -13.99
C ASP A 49 2.60 -22.67 -15.12
N GLY A 50 2.62 -21.52 -15.80
CA GLY A 50 3.51 -21.26 -16.93
C GLY A 50 3.01 -21.85 -18.25
N THR A 51 1.82 -22.45 -18.28
CA THR A 51 1.13 -22.77 -19.54
C THR A 51 0.45 -21.52 -20.10
N ALA A 52 0.23 -21.53 -21.43
CA ALA A 52 -0.30 -20.38 -22.17
C ALA A 52 -1.54 -19.76 -21.50
N ASP A 53 -1.44 -18.47 -21.19
CA ASP A 53 -2.51 -17.62 -20.64
C ASP A 53 -3.11 -18.10 -19.30
N ASN A 54 -2.41 -18.98 -18.56
CA ASN A 54 -2.99 -19.58 -17.34
C ASN A 54 -3.29 -18.56 -16.25
N ALA A 55 -2.50 -17.48 -16.17
CA ALA A 55 -2.69 -16.39 -15.23
C ALA A 55 -3.52 -15.21 -15.80
N ASP A 56 -4.03 -15.32 -17.04
CA ASP A 56 -4.88 -14.29 -17.63
C ASP A 56 -6.19 -14.15 -16.85
N ALA A 57 -6.70 -12.91 -16.80
CA ALA A 57 -7.94 -12.55 -16.11
C ALA A 57 -8.03 -13.11 -14.67
N THR A 58 -6.91 -13.35 -13.99
CA THR A 58 -6.88 -13.99 -12.68
C THR A 58 -6.54 -12.99 -11.59
N GLY A 59 -7.36 -13.00 -10.54
CA GLY A 59 -7.19 -12.15 -9.38
C GLY A 59 -6.80 -12.98 -8.16
N VAL A 60 -5.91 -12.43 -7.33
CA VAL A 60 -5.48 -13.05 -6.06
C VAL A 60 -5.47 -11.98 -4.97
N TYR A 61 -5.76 -12.37 -3.74
CA TYR A 61 -5.77 -11.45 -2.60
C TYR A 61 -5.29 -12.14 -1.32
N ALA A 62 -4.85 -11.32 -0.37
CA ALA A 62 -4.57 -11.73 1.00
C ALA A 62 -5.19 -10.71 1.96
N ASN A 63 -5.67 -11.20 3.11
CA ASN A 63 -6.16 -10.34 4.17
C ASN A 63 -5.03 -10.07 5.17
N PHE A 64 -5.11 -8.95 5.87
CA PHE A 64 -4.25 -8.70 7.01
C PHE A 64 -4.73 -9.54 8.19
N GLY A 65 -3.80 -10.07 8.99
CA GLY A 65 -4.15 -10.72 10.25
C GLY A 65 -4.93 -9.81 11.21
N ALA A 66 -4.75 -8.49 11.09
CA ALA A 66 -5.56 -7.47 11.75
C ALA A 66 -5.68 -6.22 10.86
N ALA A 67 -6.83 -5.54 10.91
CA ALA A 67 -6.99 -4.28 10.18
C ALA A 67 -6.03 -3.20 10.71
N VAL A 68 -5.49 -2.40 9.79
CA VAL A 68 -4.62 -1.25 10.08
C VAL A 68 -5.41 0.03 9.91
N THR A 69 -5.32 0.92 10.90
CA THR A 69 -5.95 2.25 10.83
C THR A 69 -4.90 3.35 10.85
N LEU A 70 -4.98 4.26 9.87
CA LEU A 70 -4.21 5.50 9.82
C LEU A 70 -4.89 6.57 10.69
N ALA A 71 -4.65 6.50 11.99
CA ALA A 71 -5.36 7.29 13.01
C ALA A 71 -4.76 8.69 13.20
N ASN A 72 -3.43 8.81 13.09
CA ASN A 72 -2.69 10.04 13.37
C ASN A 72 -2.03 10.58 12.12
N VAL A 73 -1.87 11.91 12.05
CA VAL A 73 -1.08 12.53 10.98
C VAL A 73 0.35 11.99 11.01
N GLY A 74 0.81 11.52 9.86
CA GLY A 74 2.08 10.86 9.61
C GLY A 74 2.04 9.33 9.75
N ASP A 75 0.94 8.72 10.21
CA ASP A 75 0.77 7.27 10.14
C ASP A 75 0.92 6.82 8.69
N LYS A 76 1.71 5.76 8.48
CA LYS A 76 2.06 5.30 7.13
C LYS A 76 1.86 3.80 6.98
N LEU A 77 1.19 3.40 5.91
CA LEU A 77 1.03 2.00 5.47
C LEU A 77 1.67 1.85 4.09
N THR A 78 2.55 0.87 3.92
CA THR A 78 3.21 0.59 2.63
C THR A 78 3.02 -0.85 2.23
N PHE A 79 2.42 -1.09 1.08
CA PHE A 79 2.30 -2.39 0.42
C PHE A 79 3.29 -2.45 -0.73
N SER A 80 4.21 -3.40 -0.76
CA SER A 80 5.26 -3.47 -1.77
C SER A 80 5.73 -4.90 -2.05
N GLY A 81 6.52 -5.06 -3.09
CA GLY A 81 7.15 -6.32 -3.45
C GLY A 81 7.64 -6.33 -4.89
N THR A 82 7.88 -7.52 -5.41
CA THR A 82 8.17 -7.75 -6.84
C THR A 82 7.22 -8.77 -7.44
N VAL A 83 7.00 -8.65 -8.75
CA VAL A 83 6.27 -9.64 -9.56
C VAL A 83 7.04 -9.92 -10.84
N ASP A 84 7.31 -11.18 -11.13
CA ASP A 84 7.79 -11.66 -12.43
C ASP A 84 6.59 -12.09 -13.27
N LEU A 85 6.34 -11.37 -14.35
CA LEU A 85 5.29 -11.66 -15.31
C LEU A 85 5.90 -12.47 -16.45
N VAL A 86 5.38 -13.67 -16.70
CA VAL A 86 5.97 -14.60 -17.68
C VAL A 86 4.96 -14.88 -18.78
N GLY A 87 5.44 -14.93 -20.03
CA GLY A 87 4.68 -15.47 -21.15
C GLY A 87 3.67 -14.51 -21.80
N ILE A 88 3.79 -13.21 -21.55
CA ILE A 88 2.92 -12.20 -22.19
C ILE A 88 3.23 -12.19 -23.70
N THR A 89 2.36 -12.81 -24.51
CA THR A 89 2.63 -13.07 -25.93
C THR A 89 1.97 -12.08 -26.89
N ALA A 90 0.93 -11.38 -26.45
CA ALA A 90 0.30 -10.29 -27.21
C ALA A 90 -0.53 -9.42 -26.26
N ASN A 91 0.08 -8.41 -25.65
CA ASN A 91 -0.66 -7.47 -24.82
C ASN A 91 -1.57 -6.60 -25.71
N ASN A 92 -2.84 -7.01 -25.83
CA ASN A 92 -3.88 -6.32 -26.60
C ASN A 92 -4.58 -5.20 -25.80
N GLY A 93 -3.95 -4.71 -24.73
CA GLY A 93 -4.53 -3.71 -23.83
C GLY A 93 -4.87 -4.22 -22.45
N GLY A 94 -4.41 -5.42 -22.10
CA GLY A 94 -4.37 -5.86 -20.72
C GLY A 94 -3.38 -5.02 -19.92
N GLY A 95 -3.72 -4.74 -18.69
CA GLY A 95 -2.79 -4.25 -17.69
C GLY A 95 -2.72 -5.15 -16.48
N PHE A 96 -1.91 -4.70 -15.55
CA PHE A 96 -1.75 -5.30 -14.24
C PHE A 96 -2.35 -4.38 -13.19
N ARG A 97 -3.11 -4.93 -12.23
CA ARG A 97 -3.62 -4.16 -11.10
C ARG A 97 -3.06 -4.67 -9.79
N PHE A 98 -2.87 -3.75 -8.86
CA PHE A 98 -2.55 -4.03 -7.47
C PHE A 98 -3.26 -3.01 -6.57
N ALA A 99 -3.64 -3.44 -5.37
CA ALA A 99 -4.57 -2.70 -4.53
C ALA A 99 -4.36 -2.92 -3.03
N ILE A 100 -4.83 -1.94 -2.24
CA ILE A 100 -5.05 -2.05 -0.79
C ILE A 100 -6.56 -1.88 -0.53
N PHE A 101 -7.14 -2.76 0.29
CA PHE A 101 -8.57 -2.84 0.56
C PHE A 101 -8.94 -2.28 1.93
N ASN A 102 -10.04 -1.53 1.98
CA ASN A 102 -10.78 -1.20 3.18
C ASN A 102 -12.01 -2.11 3.26
N GLY A 103 -11.80 -3.30 3.82
CA GLY A 103 -12.80 -4.35 4.01
C GLY A 103 -12.42 -5.65 3.29
N PRO A 104 -13.28 -6.68 3.39
CA PRO A 104 -13.09 -7.94 2.68
C PRO A 104 -13.14 -7.71 1.17
N HIS A 105 -12.29 -8.39 0.41
CA HIS A 105 -12.08 -8.20 -1.04
C HIS A 105 -13.38 -8.08 -1.88
N ASP A 106 -14.43 -8.83 -1.56
CA ASP A 106 -15.68 -8.91 -2.31
C ASP A 106 -16.68 -7.79 -2.01
N ALA A 107 -16.42 -7.00 -0.96
CA ALA A 107 -17.23 -5.86 -0.55
C ALA A 107 -16.37 -4.66 -0.09
N ALA A 108 -15.14 -4.55 -0.58
CA ALA A 108 -14.20 -3.53 -0.14
C ALA A 108 -14.41 -2.21 -0.88
N THR A 109 -14.15 -1.10 -0.18
CA THR A 109 -13.63 0.12 -0.82
C THR A 109 -12.11 -0.03 -0.95
N SER A 110 -11.44 0.69 -1.85
CA SER A 110 -10.04 0.39 -2.13
C SER A 110 -9.31 1.52 -2.85
N TYR A 111 -8.01 1.64 -2.61
CA TYR A 111 -7.11 2.28 -3.57
C TYR A 111 -6.51 1.21 -4.48
N PHE A 112 -6.55 1.43 -5.79
CA PHE A 112 -5.90 0.52 -6.71
C PHE A 112 -5.28 1.21 -7.91
N VAL A 113 -4.20 0.62 -8.38
CA VAL A 113 -3.47 1.04 -9.56
C VAL A 113 -3.87 0.14 -10.72
N PHE A 114 -4.09 0.74 -11.88
CA PHE A 114 -4.12 0.03 -13.15
C PHE A 114 -2.87 0.44 -13.93
N ALA A 115 -1.92 -0.48 -14.09
CA ALA A 115 -0.65 -0.24 -14.75
C ALA A 115 -0.62 -0.80 -16.18
N GLY A 116 -0.03 0.00 -17.07
CA GLY A 116 0.39 -0.34 -18.43
C GLY A 116 -0.72 -0.86 -19.35
N THR A 117 -1.42 0.06 -20.01
CA THR A 117 -2.47 -0.25 -20.99
C THR A 117 -2.04 0.22 -22.38
N THR A 118 -2.42 -0.49 -23.44
CA THR A 118 -2.21 -0.02 -24.83
C THR A 118 -3.03 1.24 -25.15
N SER A 119 -4.10 1.49 -24.40
CA SER A 119 -5.13 2.49 -24.70
C SER A 119 -5.05 3.78 -23.87
N GLY A 120 -4.04 3.93 -23.00
CA GLY A 120 -3.95 5.09 -22.12
C GLY A 120 -2.95 4.96 -20.97
N PRO A 121 -2.76 6.07 -20.22
CA PRO A 121 -1.86 6.11 -19.08
C PRO A 121 -2.32 5.17 -17.97
N SER A 122 -1.37 4.75 -17.15
CA SER A 122 -1.66 4.13 -15.85
C SER A 122 -2.48 5.07 -14.98
N ARG A 123 -3.34 4.52 -14.13
CA ARG A 123 -4.31 5.29 -13.34
C ARG A 123 -4.38 4.79 -11.91
N LEU A 124 -4.56 5.74 -11.01
CA LEU A 124 -4.96 5.50 -9.63
C LEU A 124 -6.47 5.70 -9.53
N TYR A 125 -7.13 4.69 -9.00
CA TYR A 125 -8.56 4.69 -8.72
C TYR A 125 -8.79 4.56 -7.22
N GLU A 126 -9.91 5.14 -6.79
CA GLU A 126 -10.54 4.77 -5.53
C GLU A 126 -11.92 4.19 -5.81
N ARG A 127 -12.20 3.08 -5.13
CA ARG A 127 -13.53 2.52 -5.05
C ARG A 127 -14.21 3.09 -3.81
N THR A 128 -15.16 3.98 -4.02
CA THR A 128 -15.91 4.65 -2.94
C THR A 128 -17.18 3.90 -2.54
N THR A 129 -17.63 2.93 -3.36
CA THR A 129 -18.76 2.06 -3.06
C THR A 129 -18.30 0.61 -2.98
N ALA A 130 -18.71 -0.09 -1.91
CA ALA A 130 -18.39 -1.49 -1.69
C ALA A 130 -18.67 -2.36 -2.93
N GLY A 131 -17.70 -3.19 -3.30
CA GLY A 131 -17.83 -4.16 -4.37
C GLY A 131 -16.54 -4.91 -4.62
N THR A 132 -16.58 -5.82 -5.58
CA THR A 132 -15.41 -6.63 -5.92
C THR A 132 -14.33 -5.77 -6.57
N PHE A 133 -13.09 -5.84 -6.08
CA PHE A 133 -11.93 -5.12 -6.63
C PHE A 133 -11.77 -5.28 -8.15
N VAL A 134 -12.10 -6.46 -8.66
CA VAL A 134 -12.00 -6.83 -10.09
C VAL A 134 -12.99 -6.09 -11.00
N SER A 135 -14.05 -5.50 -10.45
CA SER A 135 -15.08 -4.78 -11.21
C SER A 135 -14.63 -3.37 -11.58
N ASN A 136 -15.15 -2.81 -12.68
CA ASN A 136 -15.00 -1.38 -13.01
C ASN A 136 -16.18 -0.53 -12.52
N SER A 137 -17.21 -1.13 -11.93
CA SER A 137 -18.38 -0.40 -11.42
C SER A 137 -18.08 0.29 -10.10
N GLY A 138 -18.64 1.49 -9.86
CA GLY A 138 -18.51 2.19 -8.58
C GLY A 138 -17.11 2.73 -8.28
N ILE A 139 -16.30 2.96 -9.31
CA ILE A 139 -14.95 3.53 -9.18
C ILE A 139 -14.98 5.02 -9.53
N ALA A 140 -14.27 5.83 -8.73
CA ALA A 140 -13.91 7.19 -9.09
C ALA A 140 -12.43 7.19 -9.53
N SER A 141 -12.16 7.78 -10.70
CA SER A 141 -10.77 7.99 -11.14
C SER A 141 -10.24 9.25 -10.47
N PHE A 142 -9.16 9.14 -9.70
CA PHE A 142 -8.54 10.30 -9.06
C PHE A 142 -7.50 10.95 -9.95
N GLN A 143 -6.56 10.16 -10.48
CA GLN A 143 -5.43 10.71 -11.22
C GLN A 143 -4.85 9.70 -12.21
N SER A 144 -4.43 10.20 -13.38
CA SER A 144 -3.62 9.44 -14.32
C SER A 144 -2.14 9.79 -14.17
N SER A 145 -1.26 8.81 -14.31
CA SER A 145 0.18 9.09 -14.38
C SER A 145 0.52 9.89 -15.64
N ALA A 146 1.50 10.78 -15.53
CA ALA A 146 2.15 11.40 -16.69
C ALA A 146 3.20 10.47 -17.33
N ALA A 147 3.75 9.52 -16.55
CA ALA A 147 4.70 8.52 -17.01
C ALA A 147 3.91 7.33 -17.57
N ASN A 148 3.96 7.13 -18.88
CA ASN A 148 3.42 5.94 -19.51
C ASN A 148 4.51 5.28 -20.34
N ALA A 149 5.15 4.27 -19.76
CA ALA A 149 6.08 3.41 -20.48
C ALA A 149 5.41 2.56 -21.57
N GLY A 150 4.08 2.52 -21.62
CA GLY A 150 3.31 1.69 -22.54
C GLY A 150 2.75 0.44 -21.86
N SER A 151 2.54 -0.60 -22.64
CA SER A 151 1.96 -1.87 -22.19
C SER A 151 2.89 -2.64 -21.25
N VAL A 152 2.32 -3.28 -20.22
CA VAL A 152 3.05 -4.28 -19.43
C VAL A 152 3.44 -5.47 -20.33
N ASP A 153 4.65 -5.99 -20.17
CA ASP A 153 5.16 -7.14 -20.91
C ASP A 153 5.84 -8.11 -19.94
N SER A 154 6.44 -9.19 -20.44
CA SER A 154 7.15 -10.15 -19.61
C SER A 154 8.36 -9.52 -18.91
N GLY A 155 8.57 -9.90 -17.65
CA GLY A 155 9.73 -9.54 -16.84
C GLY A 155 9.39 -9.17 -15.41
N VAL A 156 10.42 -8.74 -14.68
CA VAL A 156 10.33 -8.45 -13.25
C VAL A 156 10.02 -6.98 -13.00
N TYR A 157 8.95 -6.75 -12.25
CA TYR A 157 8.48 -5.43 -11.84
C TYR A 157 8.58 -5.27 -10.34
N THR A 158 9.09 -4.12 -9.89
CA THR A 158 8.95 -3.66 -8.51
C THR A 158 7.67 -2.84 -8.41
N PHE A 159 6.84 -3.08 -7.40
CA PHE A 159 5.63 -2.29 -7.17
C PHE A 159 5.55 -1.77 -5.73
N ALA A 160 4.82 -0.67 -5.53
CA ALA A 160 4.44 -0.19 -4.21
C ALA A 160 3.16 0.67 -4.23
N ILE A 161 2.39 0.60 -3.14
CA ILE A 161 1.39 1.62 -2.74
C ILE A 161 1.75 2.06 -1.33
N SER A 162 1.90 3.37 -1.14
CA SER A 162 2.14 4.01 0.15
C SER A 162 0.98 4.94 0.47
N LEU A 163 0.39 4.75 1.64
CA LEU A 163 -0.68 5.57 2.19
C LEU A 163 -0.14 6.28 3.43
N GLU A 164 -0.10 7.60 3.42
CA GLU A 164 0.36 8.40 4.55
C GLU A 164 -0.73 9.38 4.98
N ARG A 165 -1.11 9.35 6.26
CA ARG A 165 -2.10 10.28 6.78
C ARG A 165 -1.53 11.69 6.81
N THR A 166 -2.18 12.64 6.15
CA THR A 166 -1.84 14.06 6.23
C THR A 166 -2.86 14.80 7.11
N ALA A 167 -2.60 16.09 7.36
CA ALA A 167 -3.60 16.95 7.97
C ALA A 167 -4.83 17.18 7.07
N GLY A 168 -4.64 17.11 5.75
CA GLY A 168 -5.68 17.31 4.74
C GLY A 168 -6.43 16.04 4.33
N GLY A 169 -5.88 14.86 4.61
CA GLY A 169 -6.46 13.59 4.17
C GLY A 169 -5.45 12.43 4.21
N VAL A 170 -5.33 11.68 3.11
CA VAL A 170 -4.31 10.64 2.92
C VAL A 170 -3.56 10.91 1.63
N GLN A 171 -2.24 11.03 1.73
CA GLN A 171 -1.33 11.03 0.60
C GLN A 171 -1.18 9.59 0.09
N VAL A 172 -1.48 9.39 -1.18
CA VAL A 172 -1.39 8.11 -1.89
C VAL A 172 -0.26 8.21 -2.92
N ASP A 173 0.81 7.48 -2.67
CA ASP A 173 1.93 7.35 -3.59
C ASP A 173 1.99 5.93 -4.13
N THR A 174 2.22 5.81 -5.43
CA THR A 174 2.25 4.51 -6.12
C THR A 174 3.49 4.43 -7.00
N LEU A 175 3.96 3.20 -7.18
CA LEU A 175 5.11 2.87 -8.00
C LEU A 175 4.86 1.54 -8.70
N MET A 176 5.22 1.47 -9.98
CA MET A 176 5.48 0.20 -10.65
C MET A 176 6.56 0.43 -11.69
N ASN A 177 7.70 -0.25 -11.55
CA ASN A 177 8.87 -0.05 -12.41
C ASN A 177 9.42 -1.39 -12.91
N GLN A 178 9.99 -1.37 -14.11
CA GLN A 178 10.81 -2.45 -14.65
C GLN A 178 12.21 -1.90 -14.91
N GLY A 179 13.15 -2.18 -14.01
CA GLY A 179 14.45 -1.50 -14.02
C GLY A 179 14.28 0.02 -13.86
N ALA A 180 14.74 0.81 -14.84
CA ALA A 180 14.63 2.27 -14.86
C ALA A 180 13.33 2.78 -15.51
N THR A 181 12.51 1.90 -16.06
CA THR A 181 11.28 2.27 -16.78
C THR A 181 10.11 2.36 -15.80
N GLU A 182 9.46 3.52 -15.76
CA GLU A 182 8.31 3.78 -14.89
C GLU A 182 6.98 3.50 -15.59
N TYR A 183 6.16 2.63 -15.00
CA TYR A 183 4.84 2.28 -15.52
C TYR A 183 3.72 2.97 -14.75
N ALA A 184 3.82 3.07 -13.42
CA ALA A 184 2.76 3.64 -12.60
C ALA A 184 3.29 4.41 -11.38
N THR A 185 4.00 5.50 -11.65
CA THR A 185 4.39 6.48 -10.63
C THR A 185 3.30 7.56 -10.52
N ILE A 186 2.53 7.56 -9.44
CA ILE A 186 1.43 8.52 -9.20
C ILE A 186 1.49 8.98 -7.75
N SER A 187 1.25 10.28 -7.52
CA SER A 187 1.16 10.91 -6.21
C SER A 187 -0.11 11.75 -6.16
N TYR A 188 -0.98 11.50 -5.18
CA TYR A 188 -2.30 12.12 -5.05
C TYR A 188 -2.69 12.30 -3.57
N GLU A 189 -3.23 13.46 -3.20
CA GLU A 189 -3.81 13.67 -1.87
C GLU A 189 -5.34 13.50 -1.92
N ASP A 190 -5.82 12.45 -1.25
CA ASP A 190 -7.25 12.20 -1.07
C ASP A 190 -7.76 12.94 0.17
N THR A 191 -8.64 13.92 -0.04
CA THR A 191 -9.22 14.76 1.03
C THR A 191 -10.46 14.17 1.68
N THR A 192 -10.97 13.04 1.18
CA THR A 192 -12.08 12.28 1.77
C THR A 192 -11.72 10.80 1.96
N PRO A 193 -10.58 10.51 2.62
CA PRO A 193 -9.90 9.24 2.44
C PRO A 193 -10.53 8.08 3.20
N LEU A 194 -10.27 6.88 2.69
CA LEU A 194 -10.33 5.64 3.47
C LEU A 194 -9.21 5.66 4.52
N THR A 195 -9.49 5.14 5.71
CA THR A 195 -8.52 5.22 6.84
C THR A 195 -8.24 3.89 7.50
N THR A 196 -9.00 2.84 7.16
CA THR A 196 -8.83 1.51 7.71
C THR A 196 -8.65 0.53 6.56
N PHE A 197 -7.68 -0.37 6.68
CA PHE A 197 -7.29 -1.29 5.62
C PHE A 197 -7.14 -2.70 6.18
N SER A 198 -7.53 -3.71 5.42
CA SER A 198 -7.59 -5.10 5.89
C SER A 198 -7.15 -6.12 4.85
N GLY A 199 -6.62 -5.70 3.71
CA GLY A 199 -6.10 -6.64 2.73
C GLY A 199 -5.45 -5.96 1.55
N VAL A 200 -4.88 -6.81 0.69
CA VAL A 200 -4.23 -6.44 -0.57
C VAL A 200 -4.61 -7.43 -1.66
N GLY A 201 -4.44 -7.03 -2.91
CA GLY A 201 -4.62 -7.98 -4.00
C GLY A 201 -4.03 -7.52 -5.32
N PHE A 202 -4.01 -8.46 -6.25
CA PHE A 202 -3.51 -8.32 -7.60
C PHE A 202 -4.53 -8.81 -8.61
N LEU A 203 -4.47 -8.29 -9.83
CA LEU A 203 -5.25 -8.78 -10.96
C LEU A 203 -4.45 -8.66 -12.25
N GLY A 204 -4.21 -9.80 -12.88
CA GLY A 204 -3.95 -9.82 -14.33
C GLY A 204 -5.27 -9.55 -15.04
N THR A 205 -5.40 -8.42 -15.72
CA THR A 205 -6.67 -8.09 -16.38
C THR A 205 -6.86 -8.94 -17.64
N GLY A 206 -8.09 -9.05 -18.14
CA GLY A 206 -8.33 -9.74 -19.41
C GLY A 206 -7.54 -9.08 -20.53
N ASN A 207 -6.82 -9.89 -21.31
CA ASN A 207 -5.82 -9.51 -22.32
C ASN A 207 -4.42 -9.20 -21.78
N LEU A 208 -4.14 -9.46 -20.49
CA LEU A 208 -2.75 -9.47 -20.03
C LEU A 208 -2.04 -10.68 -20.65
N ASN A 209 -2.76 -11.79 -20.81
CA ASN A 209 -2.28 -13.00 -21.49
C ASN A 209 -0.96 -13.51 -20.87
N ALA A 210 -0.88 -13.45 -19.53
CA ALA A 210 0.27 -13.95 -18.80
C ALA A 210 0.11 -15.45 -18.53
N ASP A 211 1.18 -16.20 -18.72
CA ASP A 211 1.25 -17.62 -18.39
C ASP A 211 1.41 -17.80 -16.88
N GLN A 212 2.13 -16.87 -16.24
CA GLN A 212 2.40 -16.89 -14.81
C GLN A 212 2.67 -15.48 -14.26
N MET A 213 2.24 -15.26 -13.02
CA MET A 213 2.62 -14.13 -12.17
C MET A 213 3.28 -14.69 -10.91
N ALA A 214 4.59 -14.60 -10.81
CA ALA A 214 5.37 -15.07 -9.66
C ALA A 214 5.76 -13.90 -8.77
N PHE A 215 5.22 -13.87 -7.56
CA PHE A 215 5.48 -12.78 -6.61
C PHE A 215 6.66 -13.12 -5.71
N SER A 216 7.36 -12.11 -5.23
CA SER A 216 8.47 -12.28 -4.29
C SER A 216 8.58 -11.10 -3.33
N GLY A 217 8.69 -11.42 -2.03
CA GLY A 217 8.87 -10.46 -0.96
C GLY A 217 7.71 -9.48 -0.84
N VAL A 218 6.47 -9.97 -0.99
CA VAL A 218 5.27 -9.15 -0.84
C VAL A 218 5.05 -8.84 0.63
N THR A 219 5.13 -7.56 1.01
CA THR A 219 4.98 -7.13 2.39
C THR A 219 3.97 -5.99 2.52
N VAL A 220 3.38 -5.88 3.71
CA VAL A 220 2.69 -4.67 4.16
C VAL A 220 3.36 -4.20 5.45
N ASP A 221 3.88 -2.97 5.44
CA ASP A 221 4.55 -2.36 6.59
C ASP A 221 3.73 -1.20 7.13
N PHE A 222 3.40 -1.23 8.42
CA PHE A 222 2.72 -0.13 9.11
C PHE A 222 3.68 0.59 10.06
N SER A 223 3.80 1.91 9.89
CA SER A 223 4.61 2.80 10.72
C SER A 223 3.70 3.82 11.40
N PRO A 224 3.23 3.54 12.63
CA PRO A 224 2.45 4.51 13.38
C PRO A 224 3.33 5.67 13.86
N VAL A 225 2.79 6.89 13.84
CA VAL A 225 3.38 8.02 14.56
C VAL A 225 3.06 7.86 16.04
N PRO A 226 4.06 7.84 16.94
CA PRO A 226 3.79 7.88 18.36
C PRO A 226 2.90 9.08 18.66
N GLU A 227 1.74 8.82 19.27
CA GLU A 227 0.96 9.92 19.84
C GLU A 227 1.90 10.75 20.72
N PRO A 228 1.87 12.09 20.66
CA PRO A 228 2.67 12.94 21.54
C PRO A 228 2.25 12.60 22.96
N SER A 229 3.05 11.72 23.54
CA SER A 229 2.56 10.76 24.52
C SER A 229 2.08 11.54 25.72
N SER A 230 0.88 11.25 26.22
CA SER A 230 0.36 11.86 27.44
C SER A 230 1.32 11.69 28.63
N THR A 231 2.34 10.81 28.52
CA THR A 231 3.49 10.69 29.44
C THR A 231 4.43 11.89 29.44
N SER A 232 4.64 12.60 28.33
CA SER A 232 5.38 13.88 28.34
C SER A 232 4.53 14.97 28.99
N LEU A 233 3.21 14.96 28.78
CA LEU A 233 2.28 15.86 29.49
C LEU A 233 2.18 15.54 31.00
N LEU A 234 2.17 14.26 31.37
CA LEU A 234 2.22 13.78 32.76
C LEU A 234 3.59 14.05 33.39
N GLY A 235 4.68 13.92 32.63
CA GLY A 235 6.03 14.26 33.06
C GLY A 235 6.17 15.76 33.35
N LEU A 236 5.67 16.60 32.44
CA LEU A 236 5.62 18.05 32.62
C LEU A 236 4.65 18.47 33.73
N GLY A 237 3.47 17.86 33.79
CA GLY A 237 2.48 18.09 34.84
C GLY A 237 2.98 17.65 36.22
N GLY A 238 3.64 16.50 36.30
CA GLY A 238 4.30 15.99 37.50
C GLY A 238 5.45 16.90 37.94
N LEU A 239 6.27 17.38 37.00
CA LEU A 239 7.34 18.35 37.28
C LEU A 239 6.76 19.68 37.80
N ALA A 240 5.70 20.18 37.18
CA ALA A 240 5.00 21.38 37.63
C ALA A 240 4.42 21.22 39.06
N LEU A 241 3.88 20.04 39.39
CA LEU A 241 3.40 19.72 40.73
C LEU A 241 4.54 19.66 41.76
N ILE A 242 5.68 19.05 41.41
CA ILE A 242 6.87 19.02 42.28
C ILE A 242 7.41 20.43 42.52
N LEU A 243 7.45 21.28 41.49
CA LEU A 243 7.88 22.67 41.61
C LEU A 243 6.90 23.50 42.46
N ARG A 244 5.59 23.24 42.38
CA ARG A 244 4.57 23.92 43.20
C ARG A 244 4.68 23.57 44.69
N ARG A 245 5.08 22.35 45.05
CA ARG A 245 5.22 21.91 46.45
C ARG A 245 6.38 22.58 47.20
N ARG A 246 7.30 23.24 46.49
CA ARG A 246 8.50 23.88 47.06
C ARG A 246 8.35 25.40 47.29
N ARG A 247 7.17 25.97 47.05
CA ARG A 247 6.79 27.33 47.47
C ARG A 247 5.91 27.25 48.70
#